data_AF-A0A3L6R5Q1-F1
#
_entry.id   AF-A0A3L6R5Q1-F1
#
_cell.length_a   1.000
_cell.length_b   1.000
_cell.length_c   1.000
_cell.angle_alpha   90.00
_cell.angle_beta   90.00
_cell.angle_gamma   90.00
#
_symmetry.space_group_name_H-M   'P 1'
#
loop_
_entity.id
_entity.type
_entity.pdbx_description
1 polymer ?
#
loop_
_entity_poly.entity_id
_entity_poly.type
_entity_poly.pdbx_seq_one_letter_code
_entity_poly.pdbx_strand_id
1 'polypeptide(L)'
;PFHTWEQKVVLILHEVRCREFTQRNLKTGVCEPCRFSLYNIAFFDFDKESEVVHGPLFRDITPSGYERLDTSFNVISIKVAESDVRYPIHIYGTVLTRDKNDYRCVYLFKRGRDEPQIITRKKRFCPYLKSEPGPKILKLQNRMLALTGPYRALGGTSHMYFEFDLKIRGEEAVDEDFNKGLLELHAFMHTFGVPCTSSLQSYPRTVDMVCVPVHQALEASIGVNFLNGKSTFAGKIFASTSESDTSKLVMYDSQVPGTKTEFGSDGSVSSSRHV
;
A
#
# COMPACT_ATOMS: atom_id res chain seq x y z
N PRO A 1 -10.57 -35.97 -12.84
CA PRO A 1 -9.68 -37.12 -13.15
C PRO A 1 -8.32 -36.61 -13.63
N PHE A 2 -7.22 -36.97 -12.97
CA PHE A 2 -5.88 -36.58 -13.42
C PHE A 2 -5.48 -37.38 -14.66
N HIS A 3 -4.95 -36.71 -15.67
CA HIS A 3 -4.62 -37.32 -16.94
C HIS A 3 -3.15 -37.80 -16.99
N THR A 4 -2.24 -37.25 -16.16
CA THR A 4 -0.83 -37.68 -16.09
C THR A 4 -0.23 -37.63 -14.67
N TRP A 5 0.95 -38.23 -14.48
CA TRP A 5 1.72 -38.17 -13.23
C TRP A 5 2.21 -36.75 -12.93
N GLU A 6 2.66 -36.03 -13.95
CA GLU A 6 3.15 -34.65 -13.86
C GLU A 6 2.05 -33.73 -13.32
N GLN A 7 0.81 -33.89 -13.77
CA GLN A 7 -0.32 -33.11 -13.26
C GLN A 7 -0.56 -33.35 -11.76
N LYS A 8 -0.36 -34.57 -11.27
CA LYS A 8 -0.46 -34.87 -9.83
C LYS A 8 0.65 -34.19 -9.03
N VAL A 9 1.89 -34.23 -9.54
CA VAL A 9 3.04 -33.56 -8.90
C VAL A 9 2.80 -32.06 -8.79
N VAL A 10 2.35 -31.42 -9.86
CA VAL A 10 2.07 -29.98 -9.89
C VAL A 10 0.98 -29.57 -8.88
N LEU A 11 -0.02 -30.42 -8.66
CA LEU A 11 -1.05 -30.16 -7.65
C LEU A 11 -0.54 -30.36 -6.22
N ILE A 12 0.26 -31.40 -5.98
CA ILE A 12 0.88 -31.61 -4.67
C ILE A 12 1.79 -30.43 -4.32
N LEU A 13 2.60 -29.95 -5.27
CA LEU A 13 3.44 -28.78 -5.06
C LEU A 13 2.61 -27.52 -4.75
N HIS A 14 1.50 -27.31 -5.44
CA HIS A 14 0.56 -26.23 -5.11
C HIS A 14 0.03 -26.33 -3.68
N GLU A 15 -0.43 -27.51 -3.26
CA GLU A 15 -0.93 -27.74 -1.90
C GLU A 15 0.14 -27.48 -0.83
N VAL A 16 1.38 -27.93 -1.08
CA VAL A 16 2.51 -27.68 -0.17
C VAL A 16 2.76 -26.17 -0.04
N ARG A 17 2.82 -25.44 -1.15
CA ARG A 17 2.99 -23.97 -1.14
C ARG A 17 1.83 -23.25 -0.45
N CYS A 18 0.59 -23.67 -0.68
CA CYS A 18 -0.56 -23.10 0.01
C CYS A 18 -0.45 -23.27 1.53
N ARG A 19 0.01 -24.43 2.00
CA ARG A 19 0.25 -24.70 3.43
C ARG A 19 1.37 -23.84 4.00
N GLU A 20 2.46 -23.62 3.26
CA GLU A 20 3.57 -22.74 3.69
C GLU A 20 3.12 -21.30 3.97
N PHE A 21 2.13 -20.81 3.21
CA PHE A 21 1.59 -19.46 3.38
C PHE A 21 0.34 -19.39 4.24
N THR A 22 -0.22 -20.52 4.66
CA THR A 22 -1.40 -20.54 5.51
C THR A 22 -1.00 -20.30 6.95
N GLN A 23 -1.55 -19.25 7.56
CA GLN A 23 -1.37 -18.97 8.97
C GLN A 23 -2.71 -18.90 9.68
N ARG A 24 -2.70 -19.26 10.96
CA ARG A 24 -3.89 -19.13 11.80
C ARG A 24 -4.03 -17.68 12.24
N ASN A 25 -5.11 -17.05 11.82
CA ASN A 25 -5.53 -15.77 12.37
C ASN A 25 -5.93 -15.98 13.83
N LEU A 26 -5.14 -15.47 14.77
CA LEU A 26 -5.38 -15.69 16.20
C LEU A 26 -6.62 -14.97 16.74
N LYS A 27 -7.17 -13.99 16.00
CA LYS A 27 -8.39 -13.27 16.39
C LYS A 27 -9.65 -13.98 15.94
N THR A 28 -9.68 -14.47 14.69
CA THR A 28 -10.85 -15.18 14.14
C THR A 28 -10.78 -16.69 14.33
N GLY A 29 -9.58 -17.23 14.62
CA GLY A 29 -9.30 -18.66 14.72
C GLY A 29 -9.17 -19.37 13.38
N VAL A 30 -9.42 -18.68 12.26
CA VAL A 30 -9.45 -19.22 10.89
C VAL A 30 -8.03 -19.34 10.35
N CYS A 31 -7.74 -20.42 9.65
CA CYS A 31 -6.49 -20.60 8.91
C CYS A 31 -6.69 -20.12 7.47
N GLU A 32 -5.95 -19.09 7.08
CA GLU A 32 -6.09 -18.46 5.76
C GLU A 32 -4.70 -18.26 5.14
N PRO A 33 -4.57 -18.37 3.80
CA PRO A 33 -3.36 -17.99 3.11
C PRO A 33 -3.04 -16.51 3.32
N CYS A 34 -1.82 -16.20 3.75
CA CYS A 34 -1.33 -14.82 3.87
C CYS A 34 -0.80 -14.26 2.54
N ARG A 35 -0.75 -15.08 1.48
CA ARG A 35 -0.30 -14.71 0.14
C ARG A 35 -1.26 -15.23 -0.90
N PHE A 36 -1.19 -14.68 -2.11
CA PHE A 36 -2.02 -15.07 -3.25
C PHE A 36 -1.95 -16.57 -3.55
N SER A 37 -3.11 -17.21 -3.66
CA SER A 37 -3.22 -18.66 -3.89
C SER A 37 -4.45 -19.04 -4.74
N LEU A 38 -4.98 -18.13 -5.56
CA LEU A 38 -6.20 -18.37 -6.35
C LEU A 38 -6.00 -19.43 -7.45
N TYR A 39 -4.82 -19.46 -8.05
CA TYR A 39 -4.44 -20.43 -9.08
C TYR A 39 -3.33 -21.35 -8.58
N ASN A 40 -2.92 -22.30 -9.42
CA ASN A 40 -1.80 -23.17 -9.12
C ASN A 40 -0.52 -22.34 -8.92
N ILE A 41 0.00 -22.36 -7.69
CA ILE A 41 1.19 -21.62 -7.27
C ILE A 41 2.46 -22.49 -7.15
N ALA A 42 2.46 -23.71 -7.71
CA ALA A 42 3.59 -24.64 -7.58
C ALA A 42 4.93 -24.02 -8.00
N PHE A 43 4.91 -23.30 -9.14
CA PHE A 43 6.07 -22.62 -9.72
C PHE A 43 5.89 -21.10 -9.79
N PHE A 44 4.97 -20.57 -8.99
CA PHE A 44 4.72 -19.14 -8.98
C PHE A 44 5.87 -18.42 -8.28
N ASP A 45 6.51 -17.51 -9.01
CA ASP A 45 7.51 -16.62 -8.43
C ASP A 45 6.79 -15.45 -7.77
N PHE A 46 6.71 -15.57 -6.45
CA PHE A 46 6.05 -14.65 -5.56
C PHE A 46 6.76 -13.31 -5.38
N ASP A 47 8.04 -13.22 -5.74
CA ASP A 47 8.85 -12.02 -5.53
C ASP A 47 9.13 -11.28 -6.84
N LYS A 48 8.78 -11.88 -7.98
CA LYS A 48 8.84 -11.22 -9.28
C LYS A 48 7.96 -9.97 -9.31
N GLU A 49 8.57 -8.83 -9.60
CA GLU A 49 7.92 -7.54 -9.80
C GLU A 49 7.23 -7.46 -11.17
N SER A 50 6.21 -6.61 -11.26
CA SER A 50 5.45 -6.42 -12.49
C SER A 50 6.25 -5.63 -13.51
N GLU A 51 6.20 -6.09 -14.76
CA GLU A 51 6.84 -5.44 -15.91
C GLU A 51 5.79 -4.79 -16.84
N VAL A 52 4.52 -4.73 -16.39
CA VAL A 52 3.43 -4.13 -17.16
C VAL A 52 3.71 -2.64 -17.36
N VAL A 53 3.71 -2.23 -18.62
CA VAL A 53 3.91 -0.84 -19.05
C VAL A 53 2.59 -0.13 -19.26
N HIS A 54 2.65 1.19 -19.37
CA HIS A 54 1.51 2.06 -19.61
C HIS A 54 0.72 1.66 -20.87
N GLY A 55 -0.60 1.85 -20.79
CA GLY A 55 -1.51 1.71 -21.93
C GLY A 55 -1.33 2.82 -22.98
N PRO A 56 -2.14 2.81 -24.05
CA PRO A 56 -2.14 3.88 -25.04
C PRO A 56 -2.45 5.23 -24.40
N LEU A 57 -1.93 6.31 -24.98
CA LEU A 57 -2.25 7.66 -24.52
C LEU A 57 -3.73 7.94 -24.73
N PHE A 58 -4.32 8.71 -23.82
CA PHE A 58 -5.75 9.07 -23.90
C PHE A 58 -6.16 9.62 -25.27
N ARG A 59 -5.33 10.47 -25.88
CA ARG A 59 -5.58 11.05 -27.22
C ARG A 59 -5.64 10.03 -28.36
N ASP A 60 -5.06 8.85 -28.16
CA ASP A 60 -5.02 7.76 -29.13
C ASP A 60 -6.20 6.78 -28.92
N ILE A 61 -6.99 6.97 -27.85
CA ILE A 61 -8.18 6.15 -27.55
C ILE A 61 -9.39 6.81 -28.21
N THR A 62 -10.06 6.07 -29.09
CA THR A 62 -11.32 6.54 -29.69
C THR A 62 -12.43 6.60 -28.63
N PRO A 63 -13.46 7.45 -28.79
CA PRO A 63 -14.59 7.50 -27.84
C PRO A 63 -15.25 6.14 -27.58
N SER A 64 -15.35 5.29 -28.60
CA SER A 64 -15.83 3.90 -28.47
C SER A 64 -14.92 2.99 -27.63
N GLY A 65 -13.65 3.37 -27.46
CA GLY A 65 -12.68 2.68 -26.63
C GLY A 65 -12.83 2.98 -25.14
N TYR A 66 -13.48 4.09 -24.76
CA TYR A 66 -13.67 4.46 -23.35
C TYR A 66 -14.49 3.40 -22.60
N GLU A 67 -15.45 2.77 -23.27
CA GLU A 67 -16.25 1.70 -22.68
C GLU A 67 -15.45 0.44 -22.37
N ARG A 68 -14.26 0.30 -22.97
CA ARG A 68 -13.36 -0.85 -22.81
C ARG A 68 -12.25 -0.61 -21.80
N LEU A 69 -12.22 0.57 -21.17
CA LEU A 69 -11.27 0.85 -20.11
C LEU A 69 -11.57 0.00 -18.88
N ASP A 70 -10.51 -0.54 -18.30
CA ASP A 70 -10.61 -1.39 -17.12
C ASP A 70 -11.00 -0.60 -15.86
N THR A 71 -11.54 -1.33 -14.90
CA THR A 71 -11.69 -0.82 -13.53
C THR A 71 -10.35 -0.81 -12.80
N SER A 72 -10.10 0.19 -11.98
CA SER A 72 -8.90 0.34 -11.17
C SER A 72 -9.23 0.69 -9.71
N PHE A 73 -8.19 0.77 -8.87
CA PHE A 73 -8.27 1.23 -7.50
C PHE A 73 -7.21 2.29 -7.20
N ASN A 74 -7.65 3.45 -6.74
CA ASN A 74 -6.76 4.44 -6.13
C ASN A 74 -6.54 4.06 -4.66
N VAL A 75 -5.35 3.56 -4.31
CA VAL A 75 -5.01 3.26 -2.92
C VAL A 75 -4.71 4.56 -2.18
N ILE A 76 -5.65 5.07 -1.38
CA ILE A 76 -5.51 6.38 -0.73
C ILE A 76 -4.51 6.33 0.42
N SER A 77 -4.68 5.39 1.34
CA SER A 77 -3.83 5.29 2.53
C SER A 77 -3.83 3.90 3.12
N ILE A 78 -2.76 3.58 3.85
CA ILE A 78 -2.67 2.43 4.73
C ILE A 78 -2.25 2.96 6.10
N LYS A 79 -2.97 2.62 7.16
CA LYS A 79 -2.70 3.14 8.50
C LYS A 79 -2.79 2.06 9.57
N VAL A 80 -1.98 2.23 10.61
CA VAL A 80 -2.12 1.50 11.87
C VAL A 80 -3.40 2.00 12.57
N ALA A 81 -4.44 1.17 12.55
CA ALA A 81 -5.72 1.48 13.18
C ALA A 81 -5.65 1.17 14.68
N GLU A 82 -5.25 -0.06 15.00
CA GLU A 82 -5.14 -0.59 16.36
C GLU A 82 -3.79 -1.28 16.53
N SER A 83 -3.19 -1.06 17.70
CA SER A 83 -1.96 -1.74 18.11
C SER A 83 -1.88 -1.70 19.63
N ASP A 84 -1.51 -2.85 20.18
CA ASP A 84 -1.18 -3.08 21.59
C ASP A 84 0.28 -2.72 21.92
N VAL A 85 1.09 -2.44 20.90
CA VAL A 85 2.52 -2.12 21.04
C VAL A 85 2.69 -0.68 21.50
N ARG A 86 3.68 -0.48 22.39
CA ARG A 86 4.06 0.85 22.87
C ARG A 86 4.65 1.66 21.70
N TYR A 87 4.17 2.90 21.55
CA TYR A 87 4.71 3.84 20.58
C TYR A 87 5.98 4.51 21.11
N PRO A 88 6.93 4.90 20.23
CA PRO A 88 6.89 4.76 18.77
C PRO A 88 7.09 3.31 18.30
N ILE A 89 6.44 2.95 17.19
CA ILE A 89 6.58 1.62 16.56
C ILE A 89 7.51 1.77 15.36
N HIS A 90 8.57 0.97 15.30
CA HIS A 90 9.50 0.92 14.17
C HIS A 90 9.04 -0.17 13.19
N ILE A 91 8.20 0.22 12.21
CA ILE A 91 7.59 -0.71 11.25
C ILE A 91 8.45 -0.84 9.99
N TYR A 92 8.69 -2.07 9.56
CA TYR A 92 9.30 -2.40 8.27
C TYR A 92 8.56 -3.56 7.60
N GLY A 93 8.98 -3.95 6.40
CA GLY A 93 8.39 -5.04 5.63
C GLY A 93 7.73 -4.55 4.34
N THR A 94 6.71 -5.27 3.88
CA THR A 94 6.09 -5.02 2.59
C THR A 94 4.57 -4.95 2.68
N VAL A 95 4.00 -4.03 1.91
CA VAL A 95 2.63 -4.15 1.41
C VAL A 95 2.69 -4.07 -0.10
N LEU A 96 2.16 -5.08 -0.77
CA LEU A 96 2.10 -5.14 -2.23
C LEU A 96 0.69 -5.49 -2.68
N THR A 97 0.38 -5.13 -3.92
CA THR A 97 -0.84 -5.55 -4.58
C THR A 97 -0.51 -6.41 -5.80
N ARG A 98 -1.42 -7.32 -6.12
CA ARG A 98 -1.44 -8.13 -7.34
C ARG A 98 -2.76 -7.91 -8.04
N ASP A 99 -2.67 -7.63 -9.32
CA ASP A 99 -3.80 -7.43 -10.19
C ASP A 99 -3.78 -8.46 -11.33
N LYS A 100 -4.81 -8.47 -12.17
CA LYS A 100 -4.95 -9.51 -13.19
C LYS A 100 -4.12 -9.28 -14.45
N ASN A 101 -3.39 -8.16 -14.53
CA ASN A 101 -2.51 -7.91 -15.67
C ASN A 101 -1.42 -8.99 -15.74
N ASP A 102 -0.80 -9.32 -14.60
CA ASP A 102 0.24 -10.34 -14.52
C ASP A 102 0.37 -11.04 -13.15
N TYR A 103 -0.44 -10.65 -12.16
CA TYR A 103 -0.36 -11.10 -10.76
C TYR A 103 1.01 -10.90 -10.09
N ARG A 104 1.89 -10.08 -10.67
CA ARG A 104 3.23 -9.82 -10.12
C ARG A 104 3.20 -8.74 -9.06
N CYS A 105 4.31 -8.58 -8.35
CA CYS A 105 4.41 -7.65 -7.23
C CYS A 105 4.34 -6.20 -7.71
N VAL A 106 3.32 -5.47 -7.26
CA VAL A 106 3.28 -4.01 -7.32
C VAL A 106 3.37 -3.49 -5.89
N TYR A 107 4.56 -3.04 -5.49
CA TYR A 107 4.79 -2.57 -4.11
C TYR A 107 4.08 -1.25 -3.84
N LEU A 108 3.35 -1.21 -2.73
CA LEU A 108 2.72 -0.01 -2.17
C LEU A 108 3.60 0.58 -1.06
N PHE A 109 4.21 -0.31 -0.26
CA PHE A 109 5.15 0.00 0.80
C PHE A 109 6.24 -1.08 0.82
N LYS A 110 7.51 -0.70 0.87
CA LYS A 110 8.65 -1.61 0.96
C LYS A 110 9.76 -0.92 1.76
N ARG A 111 10.03 -1.42 2.96
CA ARG A 111 11.14 -0.94 3.80
C ARG A 111 11.90 -2.10 4.41
N GLY A 112 13.23 -2.02 4.37
CA GLY A 112 14.12 -2.96 5.02
C GLY A 112 14.16 -2.75 6.54
N ARG A 113 14.66 -3.77 7.25
CA ARG A 113 14.82 -3.75 8.71
C ARG A 113 15.70 -2.59 9.20
N ASP A 114 16.71 -2.21 8.43
CA ASP A 114 17.67 -1.18 8.81
C ASP A 114 17.11 0.24 8.69
N GLU A 115 16.06 0.41 7.87
CA GLU A 115 15.40 1.70 7.60
C GLU A 115 13.89 1.66 7.90
N PRO A 116 13.48 1.29 9.13
CA PRO A 116 12.07 1.18 9.48
C PRO A 116 11.39 2.56 9.47
N GLN A 117 10.11 2.60 9.15
CA GLN A 117 9.29 3.78 9.35
C GLN A 117 8.86 3.89 10.82
N ILE A 118 9.01 5.08 11.40
CA ILE A 118 8.58 5.38 12.76
C ILE A 118 7.11 5.80 12.75
N ILE A 119 6.25 4.99 13.35
CA ILE A 119 4.83 5.27 13.58
C ILE A 119 4.65 5.85 14.99
N THR A 120 3.94 6.97 15.09
CA THR A 120 3.74 7.69 16.35
C THR A 120 2.24 7.87 16.67
N ARG A 121 1.90 7.80 17.97
CA ARG A 121 0.56 8.09 18.48
C ARG A 121 0.55 9.49 19.08
N LYS A 122 -0.56 10.22 18.92
CA LYS A 122 -0.76 11.51 19.60
C LYS A 122 -0.54 11.32 21.10
N LYS A 123 0.34 12.11 21.73
CA LYS A 123 0.30 12.28 23.19
C LYS A 123 -1.08 12.87 23.52
N ARG A 124 -1.95 12.13 24.22
CA ARG A 124 -3.09 12.77 24.88
C ARG A 124 -2.49 13.83 25.82
N PHE A 125 -2.98 15.05 25.74
CA PHE A 125 -2.56 16.12 26.62
C PHE A 125 -2.77 15.63 28.07
N CYS A 126 -1.70 15.53 28.88
CA CYS A 126 -1.83 15.30 30.32
C CYS A 126 -2.04 16.66 30.99
N PRO A 127 -3.24 16.99 31.48
CA PRO A 127 -3.51 18.32 32.05
C PRO A 127 -2.77 18.59 33.38
N TYR A 128 -2.10 17.58 33.96
CA TYR A 128 -1.38 17.70 35.24
C TYR A 128 0.13 17.96 35.14
N LEU A 129 0.73 17.93 33.94
CA LEU A 129 2.12 18.34 33.75
C LEU A 129 2.16 19.84 33.47
N LYS A 130 2.33 20.63 34.54
CA LYS A 130 2.52 22.08 34.47
C LYS A 130 3.72 22.43 33.57
N SER A 131 3.43 23.18 32.53
CA SER A 131 4.28 24.20 31.89
C SER A 131 5.80 23.92 31.80
N GLU A 132 6.25 23.43 30.66
CA GLU A 132 7.53 23.87 30.11
C GLU A 132 7.30 25.02 29.11
N PRO A 133 7.99 26.16 29.26
CA PRO A 133 7.97 27.24 28.28
C PRO A 133 8.96 26.90 27.15
N GLY A 134 8.42 26.35 26.07
CA GLY A 134 9.13 26.11 24.82
C GLY A 134 8.11 25.85 23.70
N PRO A 135 8.47 25.98 22.41
CA PRO A 135 7.53 25.78 21.31
C PRO A 135 6.93 24.37 21.42
N LYS A 136 5.63 24.31 21.77
CA LYS A 136 4.86 23.07 21.81
C LYS A 136 4.72 22.56 20.37
N ILE A 137 5.69 21.78 19.89
CA ILE A 137 5.53 20.97 18.67
C ILE A 137 4.58 19.82 19.04
N LEU A 138 3.31 20.14 19.16
CA LEU A 138 2.25 19.21 19.55
C LEU A 138 1.41 18.90 18.32
N LYS A 139 1.98 18.17 17.36
CA LYS A 139 1.26 17.51 16.26
C LYS A 139 2.21 16.54 15.56
N LEU A 140 2.21 15.27 15.95
CA LEU A 140 2.54 14.19 15.02
C LEU A 140 1.63 13.01 15.37
N GLN A 141 0.49 12.95 14.71
CA GLN A 141 -0.11 11.66 14.41
C GLN A 141 0.56 11.21 13.13
N ASN A 142 1.51 10.29 13.21
CA ASN A 142 1.97 9.57 12.04
C ASN A 142 1.59 8.10 12.19
N ARG A 143 0.33 7.80 11.88
CA ARG A 143 -0.19 6.43 11.85
C ARG A 143 -0.19 5.83 10.45
N MET A 144 0.13 6.64 9.43
CA MET A 144 0.06 6.25 8.03
C MET A 144 1.39 5.67 7.58
N LEU A 145 1.36 4.59 6.82
CA LEU A 145 2.53 4.14 6.09
C LEU A 145 2.84 5.14 4.97
N ALA A 146 4.13 5.45 4.79
CA ALA A 146 4.61 6.28 3.69
C ALA A 146 4.64 5.41 2.43
N LEU A 147 3.54 5.44 1.68
CA LEU A 147 3.39 4.66 0.45
C LEU A 147 4.27 5.25 -0.65
N THR A 148 4.98 4.37 -1.37
CA THR A 148 5.83 4.73 -2.52
C THR A 148 5.25 4.29 -3.85
N GLY A 149 4.21 3.45 -3.84
CA GLY A 149 3.52 3.00 -5.04
C GLY A 149 1.98 3.08 -4.93
N PRO A 150 1.24 2.49 -5.87
CA PRO A 150 1.74 1.60 -6.91
C PRO A 150 2.54 2.37 -7.96
N TYR A 151 3.63 1.80 -8.50
CA TYR A 151 4.47 2.47 -9.51
C TYR A 151 3.90 2.41 -10.94
N ARG A 152 2.74 1.78 -11.10
CA ARG A 152 1.94 1.70 -12.32
C ARG A 152 0.47 1.67 -11.95
N ALA A 153 -0.41 2.00 -12.89
CA ALA A 153 -1.84 1.77 -12.73
C ALA A 153 -2.15 0.29 -12.42
N LEU A 154 -3.11 0.09 -11.52
CA LEU A 154 -3.64 -1.22 -11.20
C LEU A 154 -4.80 -1.52 -12.16
N GLY A 155 -4.88 -2.72 -12.73
CA GLY A 155 -5.90 -3.03 -13.74
C GLY A 155 -6.16 -4.52 -13.97
N GLY A 156 -6.92 -4.81 -15.02
CA GLY A 156 -7.15 -6.17 -15.49
C GLY A 156 -8.36 -6.91 -14.90
N THR A 157 -9.23 -6.28 -14.08
CA THR A 157 -10.65 -6.60 -13.76
C THR A 157 -11.03 -6.03 -12.38
N SER A 158 -12.21 -6.39 -11.84
CA SER A 158 -12.72 -6.00 -10.52
C SER A 158 -12.01 -6.58 -9.30
N HIS A 159 -11.16 -7.62 -9.41
CA HIS A 159 -10.52 -8.23 -8.22
C HIS A 159 -9.08 -7.76 -8.04
N MET A 160 -8.72 -7.35 -6.82
CA MET A 160 -7.34 -7.03 -6.43
C MET A 160 -6.96 -7.70 -5.12
N TYR A 161 -5.70 -8.12 -5.04
CA TYR A 161 -5.15 -8.89 -3.94
C TYR A 161 -4.03 -8.11 -3.27
N PHE A 162 -4.20 -7.77 -2.00
CA PHE A 162 -3.23 -7.01 -1.22
C PHE A 162 -2.57 -7.92 -0.20
N GLU A 163 -1.26 -8.14 -0.34
CA GLU A 163 -0.45 -8.92 0.59
C GLU A 163 0.23 -7.98 1.58
N PHE A 164 0.04 -8.26 2.87
CA PHE A 164 0.69 -7.56 3.98
C PHE A 164 1.68 -8.52 4.63
N ASP A 165 2.91 -8.05 4.81
CA ASP A 165 3.94 -8.68 5.64
C ASP A 165 4.72 -7.55 6.34
N LEU A 166 4.11 -7.02 7.40
CA LEU A 166 4.65 -5.94 8.20
C LEU A 166 5.21 -6.48 9.50
N LYS A 167 6.36 -5.95 9.92
CA LYS A 167 7.11 -6.35 11.11
C LYS A 167 7.51 -5.16 11.94
N ILE A 168 7.77 -5.42 13.21
CA ILE A 168 8.31 -4.47 14.19
C ILE A 168 9.77 -4.80 14.41
N ARG A 169 10.64 -3.81 14.23
CA ARG A 169 12.06 -3.97 14.56
C ARG A 169 12.24 -4.04 16.08
N GLY A 170 12.83 -5.14 16.56
CA GLY A 170 13.26 -5.29 17.95
C GLY A 170 14.64 -4.65 18.20
N GLU A 171 14.89 -4.24 19.46
CA GLU A 171 16.16 -3.65 19.88
C GLU A 171 17.33 -4.66 19.86
N GLU A 172 17.07 -5.94 20.20
CA GLU A 172 18.11 -6.97 20.37
C GLU A 172 17.79 -8.32 19.69
N ALA A 173 17.36 -8.26 18.42
CA ALA A 173 17.33 -9.36 17.43
C ALA A 173 16.08 -10.24 17.30
N VAL A 174 15.05 -10.10 18.14
CA VAL A 174 13.74 -10.71 17.84
C VAL A 174 12.81 -9.65 17.30
N ASP A 175 12.58 -9.69 16.00
CA ASP A 175 11.53 -8.90 15.36
C ASP A 175 10.17 -9.59 15.55
N GLU A 176 9.12 -8.79 15.67
CA GLU A 176 7.75 -9.30 15.81
C GLU A 176 6.96 -9.05 14.53
N ASP A 177 6.07 -9.98 14.17
CA ASP A 177 5.10 -9.73 13.12
C ASP A 177 4.09 -8.67 13.58
N PHE A 178 3.98 -7.58 12.82
CA PHE A 178 3.03 -6.51 13.09
C PHE A 178 1.66 -6.82 12.49
N ASN A 179 1.62 -7.09 11.18
CA ASN A 179 0.40 -7.44 10.48
C ASN A 179 0.75 -8.25 9.23
N LYS A 180 0.19 -9.45 9.12
CA LYS A 180 0.46 -10.37 8.02
C LYS A 180 -0.83 -11.00 7.53
N GLY A 181 -1.05 -10.98 6.22
CA GLY A 181 -2.28 -11.52 5.65
C GLY A 181 -2.55 -11.08 4.22
N LEU A 182 -3.57 -11.69 3.63
CA LEU A 182 -4.07 -11.36 2.30
C LEU A 182 -5.44 -10.69 2.43
N LEU A 183 -5.61 -9.57 1.74
CA LEU A 183 -6.88 -8.88 1.61
C LEU A 183 -7.32 -8.89 0.13
N GLU A 184 -8.48 -9.48 -0.15
CA GLU A 184 -9.10 -9.44 -1.47
C GLU A 184 -10.16 -8.33 -1.53
N LEU A 185 -10.08 -7.49 -2.56
CA LEU A 185 -11.08 -6.48 -2.85
C LEU A 185 -11.76 -6.74 -4.19
N HIS A 186 -13.09 -6.61 -4.20
CA HIS A 186 -13.90 -6.70 -5.40
C HIS A 186 -14.55 -5.35 -5.71
N ALA A 187 -14.16 -4.70 -6.81
CA ALA A 187 -14.56 -3.34 -7.16
C ALA A 187 -16.08 -3.15 -7.25
N PHE A 188 -16.80 -4.15 -7.76
CA PHE A 188 -18.25 -4.10 -7.90
C PHE A 188 -19.01 -4.25 -6.57
N MET A 189 -18.33 -4.59 -5.46
CA MET A 189 -18.94 -4.55 -4.12
C MET A 189 -18.99 -3.14 -3.53
N HIS A 190 -18.43 -2.15 -4.24
CA HIS A 190 -18.28 -0.79 -3.77
C HIS A 190 -18.83 0.20 -4.77
N THR A 191 -19.28 1.35 -4.27
CA THR A 191 -19.69 2.47 -5.13
C THR A 191 -18.46 3.13 -5.74
N PHE A 192 -18.38 3.17 -7.07
CA PHE A 192 -17.31 3.86 -7.79
C PHE A 192 -17.18 5.32 -7.37
N GLY A 193 -15.94 5.80 -7.20
CA GLY A 193 -15.64 7.16 -6.77
C GLY A 193 -15.82 7.42 -5.26
N VAL A 194 -16.39 6.46 -4.51
CA VAL A 194 -16.58 6.59 -3.06
C VAL A 194 -15.45 5.84 -2.32
N PRO A 195 -14.74 6.48 -1.38
CA PRO A 195 -13.74 5.80 -0.58
C PRO A 195 -14.35 4.64 0.22
N CYS A 196 -13.75 3.45 0.12
CA CYS A 196 -14.03 2.32 0.98
C CYS A 196 -12.84 2.01 1.90
N THR A 197 -13.14 1.59 3.12
CA THR A 197 -12.14 1.16 4.09
C THR A 197 -12.26 -0.34 4.29
N SER A 198 -11.13 -1.04 4.13
CA SER A 198 -11.01 -2.46 4.40
C SER A 198 -9.92 -2.67 5.44
N SER A 199 -10.23 -3.47 6.46
CA SER A 199 -9.34 -3.69 7.58
C SER A 199 -8.77 -5.10 7.53
N LEU A 200 -7.44 -5.22 7.60
CA LEU A 200 -6.78 -6.50 7.81
C LEU A 200 -6.46 -6.67 9.29
N GLN A 201 -7.14 -7.62 9.92
CA GLN A 201 -6.96 -7.94 11.34
C GLN A 201 -6.09 -9.19 11.45
N SER A 202 -4.87 -9.04 11.95
CA SER A 202 -3.99 -10.18 12.25
C SER A 202 -3.34 -9.93 13.61
N TYR A 203 -3.57 -10.84 14.58
CA TYR A 203 -3.24 -10.62 16.00
C TYR A 203 -3.96 -9.34 16.54
N PRO A 204 -3.76 -8.77 17.75
CA PRO A 204 -4.57 -7.61 18.21
C PRO A 204 -4.23 -6.31 17.45
N ARG A 205 -3.63 -6.40 16.25
CA ARG A 205 -3.11 -5.31 15.43
C ARG A 205 -3.92 -5.23 14.15
N THR A 206 -4.53 -4.07 13.94
CA THR A 206 -5.41 -3.81 12.81
C THR A 206 -4.77 -2.76 11.91
N VAL A 207 -4.67 -3.08 10.62
CA VAL A 207 -4.30 -2.14 9.57
C VAL A 207 -5.53 -1.83 8.74
N ASP A 208 -5.83 -0.54 8.59
CA ASP A 208 -6.89 -0.08 7.68
C ASP A 208 -6.25 0.35 6.37
N MET A 209 -6.82 -0.12 5.27
CA MET A 209 -6.55 0.38 3.93
C MET A 209 -7.77 1.14 3.42
N VAL A 210 -7.54 2.36 2.94
CA VAL A 210 -8.55 3.16 2.26
C VAL A 210 -8.24 3.16 0.77
N CYS A 211 -9.21 2.81 -0.05
CA CYS A 211 -9.09 2.87 -1.51
C CYS A 211 -10.35 3.46 -2.14
N VAL A 212 -10.23 3.93 -3.39
CA VAL A 212 -11.35 4.43 -4.19
C VAL A 212 -11.39 3.60 -5.48
N PRO A 213 -12.45 2.80 -5.71
CA PRO A 213 -12.62 2.11 -6.97
C PRO A 213 -12.96 3.11 -8.07
N VAL A 214 -12.33 2.96 -9.24
CA VAL A 214 -12.48 3.84 -10.40
C VAL A 214 -12.98 3.00 -11.57
N HIS A 215 -14.17 3.34 -12.08
CA HIS A 215 -14.71 2.72 -13.29
C HIS A 215 -14.06 3.36 -14.53
N GLN A 216 -13.76 2.56 -15.56
CA GLN A 216 -13.18 3.03 -16.82
C GLN A 216 -11.97 3.95 -16.58
N ALA A 217 -10.98 3.41 -15.89
CA ALA A 217 -9.87 4.18 -15.34
C ALA A 217 -8.82 4.54 -16.40
N LEU A 218 -8.21 5.71 -16.20
CA LEU A 218 -7.01 6.16 -16.90
C LEU A 218 -5.91 6.42 -15.87
N GLU A 219 -4.69 6.05 -16.25
CA GLU A 219 -3.48 6.43 -15.52
C GLU A 219 -3.13 7.88 -15.81
N ALA A 220 -2.79 8.64 -14.77
CA ALA A 220 -2.39 10.03 -14.90
C ALA A 220 -1.17 10.29 -14.01
N SER A 221 -0.09 10.74 -14.64
CA SER A 221 1.13 11.14 -13.92
C SER A 221 1.16 12.65 -13.70
N ILE A 222 1.51 13.05 -12.48
CA ILE A 222 1.52 14.46 -12.05
C ILE A 222 2.96 14.86 -11.72
N GLY A 223 3.48 15.86 -12.43
CA GLY A 223 4.74 16.52 -12.12
C GLY A 223 4.52 17.90 -11.49
N VAL A 224 5.37 18.28 -10.52
CA VAL A 224 5.32 19.59 -9.87
C VAL A 224 6.67 20.28 -9.97
N ASN A 225 6.68 21.46 -10.60
CA ASN A 225 7.87 22.28 -10.80
C ASN A 225 7.66 23.66 -10.17
N PHE A 226 8.62 24.11 -9.37
CA PHE A 226 8.64 25.47 -8.82
C PHE A 226 9.49 26.36 -9.72
N LEU A 227 8.84 27.32 -10.39
CA LEU A 227 9.50 28.20 -11.36
C LEU A 227 10.39 29.26 -10.69
N ASN A 228 9.98 29.72 -9.50
CA ASN A 228 10.68 30.74 -8.73
C ASN A 228 10.63 30.35 -7.24
N GLY A 229 11.76 30.25 -6.56
CA GLY A 229 11.77 29.90 -5.14
C GLY A 229 13.12 29.47 -4.60
N LYS A 230 13.18 29.24 -3.28
CA LYS A 230 14.33 28.60 -2.61
C LYS A 230 14.54 27.21 -3.19
N SER A 231 15.78 26.70 -3.21
CA SER A 231 16.16 25.39 -3.77
C SER A 231 15.57 24.16 -3.05
N THR A 232 14.59 24.34 -2.16
CA THR A 232 14.02 23.30 -1.31
C THR A 232 12.52 23.51 -1.10
N PHE A 233 11.74 22.43 -1.05
CA PHE A 233 10.34 22.45 -0.63
C PHE A 233 10.14 21.69 0.69
N ALA A 234 9.48 22.35 1.64
CA ALA A 234 9.05 21.78 2.91
C ALA A 234 7.53 21.87 2.97
N GLY A 235 6.87 20.73 2.78
CA GLY A 235 5.42 20.64 2.75
C GLY A 235 4.93 19.25 2.37
N LYS A 236 3.67 19.20 1.93
CA LYS A 236 3.02 18.00 1.38
C LYS A 236 2.37 18.34 0.05
N ILE A 237 2.41 17.41 -0.90
CA ILE A 237 1.68 17.50 -2.16
C ILE A 237 0.66 16.39 -2.17
N PHE A 238 -0.58 16.74 -2.52
CA PHE A 238 -1.68 15.79 -2.61
C PHE A 238 -2.26 15.78 -4.02
N ALA A 239 -2.73 14.61 -4.44
CA ALA A 239 -3.57 14.45 -5.63
C ALA A 239 -4.94 13.92 -5.20
N SER A 240 -6.00 14.29 -5.93
CA SER A 240 -7.35 13.78 -5.67
C SER A 240 -8.14 13.74 -6.97
N THR A 241 -9.00 12.74 -7.10
CA THR A 241 -9.97 12.61 -8.20
C THR A 241 -11.34 13.20 -7.85
N SER A 242 -11.50 13.70 -6.62
CA SER A 242 -12.71 14.39 -6.15
C SER A 242 -12.35 15.61 -5.30
N GLU A 243 -13.28 16.55 -5.15
CA GLU A 243 -13.14 17.68 -4.22
C GLU A 243 -13.20 17.25 -2.75
N SER A 244 -13.54 15.99 -2.45
CA SER A 244 -13.59 15.48 -1.07
C SER A 244 -12.21 15.41 -0.43
N ASP A 245 -12.09 15.96 0.78
CA ASP A 245 -10.88 15.86 1.59
C ASP A 245 -10.54 14.42 2.01
N THR A 246 -11.48 13.48 1.92
CA THR A 246 -11.32 12.09 2.38
C THR A 246 -10.58 11.18 1.39
N SER A 247 -10.36 11.62 0.14
CA SER A 247 -9.74 10.82 -0.94
C SER A 247 -8.38 11.36 -1.42
N LYS A 248 -7.70 12.17 -0.60
CA LYS A 248 -6.42 12.78 -0.99
C LYS A 248 -5.26 11.79 -0.91
N LEU A 249 -4.67 11.49 -2.06
CA LEU A 249 -3.44 10.73 -2.22
C LEU A 249 -2.25 11.61 -1.83
N VAL A 250 -1.41 11.14 -0.92
CA VAL A 250 -0.14 11.81 -0.61
C VAL A 250 0.86 11.46 -1.71
N MET A 251 1.25 12.45 -2.51
CA MET A 251 2.28 12.32 -3.53
C MET A 251 3.67 12.63 -2.96
N TYR A 252 3.73 13.57 -2.04
CA TYR A 252 4.96 14.03 -1.40
C TYR A 252 4.72 14.42 0.06
N ASP A 253 5.66 14.08 0.95
CA ASP A 253 5.69 14.56 2.34
C ASP A 253 7.13 14.75 2.82
N SER A 254 7.55 16.01 2.98
CA SER A 254 8.89 16.37 3.49
C SER A 254 9.19 15.88 4.91
N GLN A 255 8.17 15.48 5.68
CA GLN A 255 8.35 14.95 7.04
C GLN A 255 8.64 13.45 7.05
N VAL A 256 8.51 12.76 5.91
CA VAL A 256 8.85 11.34 5.80
C VAL A 256 10.38 11.20 5.70
N PRO A 257 11.02 10.39 6.57
CA PRO A 257 12.46 10.16 6.48
C PRO A 257 12.87 9.57 5.12
N GLY A 258 13.88 10.18 4.50
CA GLY A 258 14.40 9.84 3.18
C GLY A 258 13.79 10.63 2.02
N THR A 259 12.75 11.45 2.26
CA THR A 259 12.18 12.31 1.21
C THR A 259 13.19 13.39 0.78
N LYS A 260 13.49 13.45 -0.52
CA LYS A 260 14.32 14.53 -1.09
C LYS A 260 13.58 15.86 -1.01
N THR A 261 14.16 16.84 -0.33
CA THR A 261 13.58 18.19 -0.19
C THR A 261 14.13 19.17 -1.21
N GLU A 262 15.30 18.89 -1.77
CA GLU A 262 15.96 19.71 -2.79
C GLU A 262 15.33 19.53 -4.17
N PHE A 263 15.29 20.63 -4.92
CA PHE A 263 14.80 20.63 -6.30
C PHE A 263 15.74 19.93 -7.27
N GLY A 264 15.18 19.42 -8.36
CA GLY A 264 15.92 19.16 -9.58
C GLY A 264 16.49 20.45 -10.17
N SER A 265 17.45 20.32 -11.09
CA SER A 265 18.07 21.48 -11.77
C SER A 265 17.06 22.35 -12.53
N ASP A 266 15.90 21.81 -12.86
CA ASP A 266 14.77 22.45 -13.53
C ASP A 266 13.67 22.95 -12.56
N GLY A 267 13.92 22.88 -11.24
CA GLY A 267 12.93 23.24 -10.22
C GLY A 267 11.92 22.13 -9.89
N SER A 268 12.12 20.91 -10.38
CA SER A 268 11.22 19.77 -10.13
C SER A 268 11.29 19.26 -8.69
N VAL A 269 10.14 18.83 -8.17
CA VAL A 269 10.05 18.11 -6.89
C VAL A 269 9.95 16.61 -7.15
N SER A 270 10.88 15.83 -6.59
CA SER A 270 10.81 14.37 -6.67
C SER A 270 9.65 13.85 -5.83
N SER A 271 8.61 13.33 -6.48
CA SER A 271 7.49 12.67 -5.81
C SER A 271 7.98 11.45 -5.02
N SER A 272 7.45 11.24 -3.82
CA SER A 272 7.70 10.00 -3.05
C SER A 272 6.86 8.83 -3.57
N ARG A 273 5.81 9.15 -4.34
CA ARG A 273 4.85 8.20 -4.88
C ARG A 273 4.64 8.46 -6.37
N HIS A 274 4.92 7.46 -7.18
CA HIS A 274 4.60 7.49 -8.60
C HIS A 274 3.18 6.96 -8.80
N VAL A 275 2.47 7.54 -9.77
CA VAL A 275 1.24 7.00 -10.38
C VAL A 275 1.35 7.30 -11.87
#